data_AF-A0A399N5I2-F1
#
_entry.id   AF-A0A399N5I2-F1
#
_cell.length_a   1.000
_cell.length_b   1.000
_cell.length_c   1.000
_cell.angle_alpha   90.00
_cell.angle_beta   90.00
_cell.angle_gamma   90.00
#
_symmetry.space_group_name_H-M   'P 1'
#
loop_
_entity.id
_entity.type
_entity.pdbx_description
1 polymer ?
#
loop_
_entity_poly.entity_id
_entity_poly.type
_entity_poly.pdbx_seq_one_letter_code
_entity_poly.pdbx_strand_id
1 'polypeptide(L)'
;MDPRAAAALLDDLADHGWPAEHRERHGGWILRAAGGVTKRANSALPAGPVADPDAALDAVEAFARDHGIDACVQVSPASEPADLASRLAARGYVA
;
A
#
# COMPACT_ATOMS: atom_id res chain seq x y z
N MET A 1 -7.03 23.05 -2.66
CA MET A 1 -6.96 21.95 -1.67
C MET A 1 -5.50 21.65 -1.44
N ASP A 2 -5.10 21.28 -0.22
CA ASP A 2 -3.75 20.75 0.03
C ASP A 2 -3.50 19.51 -0.87
N PRO A 3 -2.39 19.44 -1.64
CA PRO A 3 -2.09 18.31 -2.51
C PRO A 3 -2.10 16.96 -1.79
N ARG A 4 -1.64 16.92 -0.52
CA ARG A 4 -1.65 15.69 0.28
C ARG A 4 -3.07 15.26 0.61
N ALA A 5 -3.90 16.17 1.11
CA ALA A 5 -5.32 15.92 1.35
C ALA A 5 -6.07 15.46 0.08
N ALA A 6 -5.75 16.05 -1.07
CA ALA A 6 -6.33 15.64 -2.35
C ALA A 6 -5.90 14.22 -2.74
N ALA A 7 -4.62 13.86 -2.58
CA ALA A 7 -4.13 12.50 -2.83
C ALA A 7 -4.80 11.48 -1.90
N ALA A 8 -4.94 11.79 -0.60
CA ALA A 8 -5.59 10.91 0.36
C ALA A 8 -7.05 10.63 -0.02
N LEU A 9 -7.78 11.66 -0.45
CA LEU A 9 -9.15 11.52 -0.93
C LEU A 9 -9.22 10.64 -2.19
N LEU A 10 -8.32 10.84 -3.15
CA LEU A 10 -8.28 10.05 -4.37
C LEU A 10 -7.91 8.59 -4.11
N ASP A 11 -6.94 8.34 -3.22
CA ASP A 11 -6.54 6.99 -2.80
C ASP A 11 -7.72 6.26 -2.15
N ASP A 12 -8.44 6.93 -1.23
CA ASP A 12 -9.62 6.38 -0.54
C ASP A 12 -10.77 6.09 -1.52
N LEU A 13 -11.11 7.04 -2.39
CA LEU A 13 -12.16 6.86 -3.39
C LEU A 13 -11.82 5.76 -4.39
N ALA A 14 -10.57 5.67 -4.82
CA ALA A 14 -10.12 4.62 -5.73
C ALA A 14 -10.21 3.25 -5.07
N ASP A 15 -9.79 3.13 -3.81
CA ASP A 15 -9.87 1.88 -3.04
C ASP A 15 -11.32 1.41 -2.88
N HIS A 16 -12.25 2.30 -2.54
CA HIS A 16 -13.66 1.96 -2.35
C HIS A 16 -14.45 1.79 -3.65
N GLY A 17 -14.10 2.52 -4.72
CA GLY A 17 -14.81 2.46 -6.00
C GLY A 17 -14.60 1.16 -6.77
N TRP A 18 -13.49 0.47 -6.50
CA TRP A 18 -13.21 -0.86 -7.01
C TRP A 18 -12.34 -1.58 -5.99
N PRO A 19 -12.97 -2.23 -4.99
CA PRO A 19 -12.25 -2.94 -3.94
C PRO A 19 -11.58 -4.19 -4.49
N ALA A 20 -10.46 -4.55 -3.87
CA ALA A 20 -9.82 -5.84 -4.10
C ALA A 20 -10.66 -6.98 -3.48
N GLU A 21 -10.50 -8.20 -4.00
CA GLU A 21 -11.19 -9.39 -3.51
C GLU A 21 -10.80 -9.71 -2.06
N HIS A 22 -9.51 -9.62 -1.77
CA HIS A 22 -8.96 -9.71 -0.42
C HIS A 22 -8.46 -8.34 0.03
N ARG A 23 -8.90 -7.92 1.22
CA ARG A 23 -8.52 -6.64 1.82
C ARG A 23 -8.34 -6.80 3.32
N GLU A 24 -7.15 -6.46 3.81
CA GLU A 24 -6.79 -6.50 5.22
C GLU A 24 -6.23 -5.14 5.67
N ARG A 25 -6.40 -4.81 6.95
CA ARG A 25 -5.80 -3.61 7.53
C ARG A 25 -4.65 -3.98 8.45
N HIS A 26 -3.48 -3.38 8.21
CA HIS A 26 -2.30 -3.49 9.05
C HIS A 26 -1.94 -2.10 9.58
N GLY A 27 -2.38 -1.77 10.80
CA GLY A 27 -2.30 -0.40 11.31
C GLY A 27 -3.07 0.57 10.40
N GLY A 28 -2.39 1.63 9.92
CA GLY A 28 -2.93 2.57 8.94
C GLY A 28 -2.86 2.10 7.49
N TRP A 29 -2.23 0.95 7.20
CA TRP A 29 -2.07 0.45 5.83
C TRP A 29 -3.20 -0.51 5.45
N ILE A 30 -3.53 -0.54 4.17
CA ILE A 30 -4.52 -1.45 3.59
C ILE A 30 -3.80 -2.40 2.63
N LEU A 31 -3.83 -3.70 2.92
CA LEU A 31 -3.24 -4.75 2.09
C LEU A 31 -4.31 -5.31 1.16
N ARG A 32 -3.98 -5.48 -0.12
CA ARG A 32 -4.98 -5.78 -1.17
C ARG A 32 -4.47 -6.83 -2.13
N ALA A 33 -5.31 -7.82 -2.42
CA ALA A 33 -5.07 -8.83 -3.44
C ALA A 33 -6.36 -9.14 -4.21
N ALA A 34 -6.23 -9.31 -5.52
CA ALA A 34 -7.29 -9.61 -6.47
C ALA A 34 -6.71 -10.36 -7.68
N GLY A 35 -6.05 -11.50 -7.41
CA GLY A 35 -5.52 -12.40 -8.44
C GLY A 35 -4.41 -11.84 -9.34
N GLY A 36 -3.72 -10.77 -8.95
CA GLY A 36 -2.54 -10.24 -9.65
C GLY A 36 -2.79 -9.41 -10.92
N VAL A 37 -4.04 -9.22 -11.34
CA VAL A 37 -4.34 -8.61 -12.67
C VAL A 37 -3.96 -7.13 -12.75
N THR A 38 -4.20 -6.35 -11.69
CA THR A 38 -3.88 -4.91 -11.67
C THR A 38 -3.01 -4.56 -10.47
N LYS A 39 -2.02 -3.68 -10.64
CA LYS A 39 -1.19 -3.19 -9.51
C LYS A 39 -2.03 -2.53 -8.41
N ARG A 40 -3.04 -1.72 -8.78
CA ARG A 40 -3.87 -1.01 -7.79
C ARG A 40 -4.60 -1.98 -6.87
N ALA A 41 -5.25 -3.03 -7.38
CA ALA A 41 -5.94 -4.00 -6.53
C ALA A 41 -5.02 -5.07 -5.91
N ASN A 42 -3.72 -5.07 -6.25
CA ASN A 42 -2.71 -6.02 -5.79
C ASN A 42 -1.49 -5.28 -5.22
N SER A 43 -1.73 -4.42 -4.24
CA SER A 43 -0.69 -3.62 -3.59
C SER A 43 -1.13 -3.19 -2.19
N ALA A 44 -0.14 -2.93 -1.33
CA ALA A 44 -0.37 -2.21 -0.09
C ALA A 44 -0.62 -0.72 -0.37
N LEU A 45 -1.61 -0.14 0.28
CA LEU A 45 -1.90 1.29 0.31
C LEU A 45 -1.49 1.88 1.68
N PRO A 46 -0.42 2.69 1.76
CA PRO A 46 0.07 3.32 2.99
C PRO A 46 -0.79 4.52 3.44
N ALA A 47 -2.10 4.30 3.67
CA ALA A 47 -3.09 5.38 3.87
C ALA A 47 -2.99 6.10 5.24
N GLY A 48 -2.10 5.67 6.14
CA GLY A 48 -1.99 6.24 7.47
C GLY A 48 -0.85 5.63 8.28
N PRO A 49 -0.70 6.03 9.55
CA PRO A 49 0.44 5.67 10.36
C PRO A 49 0.45 4.19 10.75
N VAL A 50 1.66 3.64 10.84
CA VAL A 50 1.95 2.31 11.41
C VAL A 50 2.96 2.47 12.54
N ALA A 51 2.95 1.55 13.50
CA ALA A 51 3.85 1.62 14.65
C ALA A 51 5.32 1.39 14.25
N ASP A 52 5.54 0.46 13.33
CA ASP A 52 6.85 0.10 12.78
C ASP A 52 6.73 -0.08 11.26
N PRO A 53 7.28 0.86 10.45
CA PRO A 53 7.24 0.77 9.00
C PRO A 53 7.97 -0.44 8.42
N ASP A 54 9.03 -0.93 9.07
CA ASP A 54 9.77 -2.07 8.55
C ASP A 54 9.00 -3.36 8.82
N ALA A 55 8.40 -3.50 10.00
CA ALA A 55 7.47 -4.61 10.26
C ALA A 55 6.21 -4.56 9.37
N ALA A 56 5.72 -3.36 9.04
CA ALA A 56 4.62 -3.22 8.11
C ALA A 56 4.99 -3.69 6.69
N LEU A 57 6.20 -3.39 6.22
CA LEU A 57 6.71 -3.91 4.93
C LEU A 57 6.88 -5.43 4.96
N ASP A 58 7.33 -6.02 6.07
CA ASP A 58 7.35 -7.48 6.23
C ASP A 58 5.94 -8.09 6.09
N ALA A 59 4.92 -7.41 6.64
CA ALA A 59 3.53 -7.82 6.50
C ALA A 59 3.01 -7.70 5.05
N VAL A 60 3.44 -6.66 4.30
CA VAL A 60 3.13 -6.54 2.86
C VAL A 60 3.70 -7.71 2.08
N GLU A 61 4.97 -8.05 2.31
CA GLU A 61 5.67 -9.14 1.62
C GLU A 61 5.07 -10.51 1.96
N ALA A 62 4.69 -10.72 3.22
CA ALA A 62 4.00 -11.93 3.65
C ALA A 62 2.61 -12.06 3.01
N PHE A 63 1.79 -11.00 3.06
CA PHE A 63 0.46 -10.97 2.45
C PHE A 63 0.55 -11.23 0.94
N ALA A 64 1.49 -10.61 0.24
CA ALA A 64 1.68 -10.81 -1.19
C ALA A 64 2.00 -12.27 -1.52
N ARG A 65 2.92 -12.89 -0.76
CA ARG A 65 3.29 -14.30 -0.88
C ARG A 65 2.12 -15.24 -0.60
N ASP A 66 1.34 -14.99 0.45
CA ASP A 66 0.20 -15.82 0.82
C ASP A 66 -0.93 -15.76 -0.22
N HIS A 67 -1.04 -14.65 -0.95
CA HIS A 67 -1.98 -14.47 -2.05
C HIS A 67 -1.39 -14.76 -3.46
N GLY A 68 -0.14 -15.19 -3.54
CA GLY A 68 0.52 -15.55 -4.80
C GLY A 68 0.71 -14.38 -5.77
N ILE A 69 0.93 -13.17 -5.24
CA ILE A 69 1.18 -11.94 -6.03
C ILE A 69 2.56 -11.37 -5.72
N ASP A 70 3.08 -10.53 -6.61
CA ASP A 70 4.30 -9.75 -6.34
C ASP A 70 4.02 -8.69 -5.26
N ALA A 71 4.95 -8.53 -4.32
CA ALA A 71 4.86 -7.47 -3.32
C ALA A 71 4.92 -6.10 -4.00
N CYS A 72 3.88 -5.29 -3.82
CA CYS A 72 3.77 -3.97 -4.42
C CYS A 72 3.22 -2.97 -3.40
N VAL A 73 3.70 -1.72 -3.45
CA VAL A 73 3.26 -0.62 -2.58
C VAL A 73 2.85 0.56 -3.45
N GLN A 74 1.62 1.04 -3.27
CA GLN A 74 1.10 2.23 -3.94
C GLN A 74 1.62 3.49 -3.25
N VAL A 75 2.65 4.11 -3.82
CA VAL A 75 3.21 5.36 -3.29
C VAL A 75 2.50 6.56 -3.91
N SER A 76 2.03 7.47 -3.06
CA SER A 76 1.37 8.72 -3.43
C SER A 76 1.86 9.86 -2.52
N PRO A 77 1.53 11.13 -2.81
CA PRO A 77 1.79 12.24 -1.89
C PRO A 77 1.16 12.08 -0.49
N ALA A 78 0.18 11.18 -0.34
CA ALA A 78 -0.48 10.89 0.93
C ALA A 78 0.15 9.74 1.72
N SER A 79 1.10 9.00 1.13
CA SER A 79 1.70 7.83 1.78
C SER A 79 2.42 8.19 3.09
N GLU A 80 2.20 7.36 4.10
CA GLU A 80 2.92 7.42 5.38
C GLU A 80 3.72 6.13 5.64
N PRO A 81 4.94 6.24 6.21
CA PRO A 81 5.65 7.45 6.63
C PRO A 81 6.27 8.24 5.46
N ALA A 82 6.71 9.48 5.71
CA ALA A 82 7.30 10.35 4.68
C ALA A 82 8.60 9.82 4.06
N ASP A 83 9.33 8.95 4.77
CA ASP A 83 10.56 8.28 4.31
C ASP A 83 10.30 6.94 3.62
N LEU A 84 9.03 6.59 3.35
CA LEU A 84 8.64 5.29 2.78
C LEU A 84 9.38 4.97 1.48
N ALA A 85 9.54 5.94 0.57
CA ALA A 85 10.26 5.73 -0.69
C ALA A 85 11.72 5.26 -0.47
N SER A 86 12.40 5.81 0.53
CA SER A 86 13.76 5.40 0.88
C SER A 86 13.81 4.00 1.50
N ARG A 87 12.82 3.65 2.33
CA ARG A 87 12.69 2.30 2.91
C ARG A 87 12.45 1.24 1.85
N LEU A 88 11.55 1.54 0.89
CA LEU A 88 11.28 0.68 -0.26
C LEU A 88 12.53 0.47 -1.10
N ALA A 89 13.26 1.54 -1.44
CA ALA A 89 14.51 1.44 -2.18
C ALA A 89 15.58 0.61 -1.44
N ALA A 90 15.70 0.77 -0.11
CA ALA A 90 16.62 -0.02 0.70
C ALA A 90 16.30 -1.53 0.71
N ARG A 91 15.03 -1.90 0.47
CA ARG A 91 14.57 -3.28 0.30
C ARG A 91 14.63 -3.78 -1.16
N GLY A 92 15.07 -2.95 -2.09
CA GLY A 92 15.20 -3.33 -3.50
C GLY A 92 13.92 -3.19 -4.32
N TYR A 93 12.88 -2.50 -3.81
CA TYR A 93 11.71 -2.15 -4.61
C TYR A 93 12.12 -1.18 -5.72
N VAL A 94 11.46 -1.32 -6.88
CA VAL A 94 11.65 -0.49 -8.07
C VAL A 94 10.30 0.06 -8.56
N ALA A 95 10.33 1.24 -9.19
CA ALA A 95 9.14 1.91 -9.73
C ALA A 95 8.69 1.32 -11.08
#